data_AF-A0A8S3IH62-F1
#
_entry.id   AF-A0A8S3IH62-F1
#
_cell.length_a   1.000
_cell.length_b   1.000
_cell.length_c   1.000
_cell.angle_alpha   90.00
_cell.angle_beta   90.00
_cell.angle_gamma   90.00
#
_symmetry.space_group_name_H-M   'P 1'
#
loop_
_entity.id
_entity.type
_entity.pdbx_description
1 polymer ?
#
loop_
_entity_poly.entity_id
_entity_poly.type
_entity_poly.pdbx_seq_one_letter_code
_entity_poly.pdbx_strand_id
1 'polypeptide(L)'
;MLSAPFEGDPTYRTDYRKWETGRAEPIRHDAGYLPPSDPFRGESTYTTDYLKHQGAMRQPIRPDQTILQSRDPFDDRTGYRSDYIHHPQQERFQRAREEYIPNQTALDSLTTHRRDFTPKDVDRTRSMKPDQQGYRSNAPFDDATTTKTDYKPWEVQPIQTHRPDEYRPNPAEMDLNTMYNSEFTLKPLTKVTAIRPTERPGVDAKFDGNTTYL
;
A
#
# COMPACT_ATOMS: atom_id res chain seq x y z
N MET A 1 -121.31 -95.26 102.50
CA MET A 1 -119.87 -95.17 102.16
C MET A 1 -119.73 -94.07 101.15
N LEU A 2 -118.80 -93.13 101.16
CA LEU A 2 -117.64 -92.83 102.00
C LEU A 2 -117.19 -91.44 101.52
N SER A 3 -116.54 -90.68 102.40
CA SER A 3 -115.44 -89.74 102.10
C SER A 3 -115.46 -88.95 100.78
N ALA A 4 -115.64 -87.63 100.89
CA ALA A 4 -115.28 -86.64 99.87
C ALA A 4 -114.53 -85.48 100.56
N PRO A 5 -113.58 -84.83 99.87
CA PRO A 5 -112.49 -84.05 100.46
C PRO A 5 -112.97 -82.87 101.31
N PHE A 6 -112.30 -82.66 102.44
CA PHE A 6 -112.46 -81.46 103.26
C PHE A 6 -111.54 -80.39 102.71
N GLU A 7 -112.10 -79.44 101.98
CA GLU A 7 -111.37 -78.25 101.53
C GLU A 7 -112.32 -77.06 101.66
N GLY A 8 -112.37 -76.52 102.89
CA GLY A 8 -112.92 -75.21 103.19
C GLY A 8 -111.78 -74.20 103.22
N ASP A 9 -111.88 -73.15 102.41
CA ASP A 9 -110.98 -72.01 102.53
C ASP A 9 -111.18 -71.35 103.92
N PRO A 10 -110.11 -71.05 104.67
CA PRO A 10 -110.25 -70.35 105.95
C PRO A 10 -110.89 -68.98 105.70
N THR A 11 -111.81 -68.56 106.56
CA THR A 11 -112.56 -67.29 106.41
C THR A 11 -111.65 -66.09 106.16
N TYR A 12 -110.44 -66.13 106.70
CA TYR A 12 -109.40 -65.13 106.44
C TYR A 12 -109.08 -64.93 104.94
N ARG A 13 -109.05 -66.01 104.15
CA ARG A 13 -108.72 -65.99 102.71
C ARG A 13 -109.84 -65.40 101.85
N THR A 14 -111.09 -65.56 102.30
CA THR A 14 -112.26 -64.97 101.63
C THR A 14 -112.49 -63.52 102.06
N ASP A 15 -112.27 -63.21 103.33
CA ASP A 15 -112.67 -61.93 103.91
C ASP A 15 -111.64 -60.81 103.63
N TYR A 16 -110.35 -61.15 103.56
CA TYR A 16 -109.26 -60.20 103.29
C TYR A 16 -108.74 -60.30 101.85
N ARG A 17 -109.61 -59.99 100.89
CA ARG A 17 -109.22 -59.79 99.48
C ARG A 17 -108.88 -58.33 99.19
N LYS A 18 -107.89 -58.06 98.32
CA LYS A 18 -107.54 -56.69 97.89
C LYS A 18 -108.70 -56.13 97.07
N TRP A 19 -109.47 -55.23 97.67
CA TRP A 19 -110.54 -54.51 96.99
C TRP A 19 -109.95 -53.44 96.07
N GLU A 20 -110.39 -53.39 94.81
CA GLU A 20 -110.05 -52.30 93.90
C GLU A 20 -110.81 -51.04 94.32
N THR A 21 -110.20 -50.19 95.13
CA THR A 21 -110.73 -48.85 95.38
C THR A 21 -110.39 -47.95 94.21
N GLY A 22 -111.31 -47.86 93.24
CA GLY A 22 -111.30 -46.81 92.23
C GLY A 22 -111.36 -45.42 92.90
N ARG A 23 -110.69 -44.43 92.29
CA ARG A 23 -110.68 -43.04 92.78
C ARG A 23 -112.11 -42.55 92.93
N ALA A 24 -112.47 -42.03 94.10
CA ALA A 24 -113.77 -41.40 94.29
C ALA A 24 -113.88 -40.20 93.34
N GLU A 25 -114.90 -40.21 92.48
CA GLU A 25 -115.22 -39.08 91.63
C GLU A 25 -115.56 -37.87 92.51
N PRO A 26 -115.04 -36.66 92.21
CA PRO A 26 -115.41 -35.48 92.95
C PRO A 26 -116.93 -35.30 92.87
N ILE A 27 -117.58 -35.08 94.02
CA ILE A 27 -119.00 -34.74 94.07
C ILE A 27 -119.16 -33.43 93.31
N ARG A 28 -119.64 -33.51 92.08
CA ARG A 28 -120.09 -32.34 91.32
C ARG A 28 -121.42 -31.97 91.92
N HIS A 29 -121.47 -30.85 92.61
CA HIS A 29 -122.76 -30.21 92.85
C HIS A 29 -123.39 -29.95 91.47
N ASP A 30 -124.66 -30.30 91.31
CA ASP A 30 -125.47 -29.83 90.20
C ASP A 30 -125.55 -28.31 90.32
N ALA A 31 -124.52 -27.63 89.82
CA ALA A 31 -124.53 -26.21 89.63
C ALA A 31 -125.51 -25.95 88.49
N GLY A 32 -126.80 -25.91 88.82
CA GLY A 32 -127.91 -25.51 87.96
C GLY A 32 -127.83 -24.05 87.50
N TYR A 33 -126.62 -23.52 87.41
CA TYR A 33 -126.32 -22.23 86.84
C TYR A 33 -126.29 -22.38 85.31
N LEU A 34 -127.35 -21.91 84.68
CA LEU A 34 -127.34 -21.63 83.25
C LEU A 34 -126.61 -20.29 83.07
N PRO A 35 -125.46 -20.25 82.39
CA PRO A 35 -124.80 -18.98 82.12
C PRO A 35 -125.74 -18.09 81.30
N PRO A 36 -125.80 -16.77 81.58
CA PRO A 36 -126.56 -15.82 80.78
C PRO A 36 -126.22 -15.98 79.30
N SER A 37 -127.24 -16.12 78.46
CA SER A 37 -127.06 -16.30 77.01
C SER A 37 -126.53 -15.04 76.32
N ASP A 38 -126.67 -13.87 76.96
CA ASP A 38 -126.25 -12.61 76.38
C ASP A 38 -124.75 -12.37 76.63
N PRO A 39 -123.96 -12.16 75.56
CA PRO A 39 -122.53 -11.91 75.72
C PRO A 39 -122.28 -10.58 76.45
N PHE A 40 -121.32 -10.60 77.38
CA PHE A 40 -120.88 -9.40 78.09
C PHE A 40 -120.26 -8.40 77.11
N ARG A 41 -120.86 -7.21 76.98
CA ARG A 41 -120.30 -6.09 76.20
C ARG A 41 -119.21 -5.39 77.02
N GLY A 42 -118.05 -6.03 77.10
CA GLY A 42 -116.90 -5.61 77.91
C GLY A 42 -116.00 -4.54 77.27
N GLU A 43 -116.48 -3.84 76.25
CA GLU A 43 -115.71 -2.77 75.62
C GLU A 43 -115.83 -1.51 76.48
N SER A 44 -114.72 -1.12 77.09
CA SER A 44 -114.66 0.11 77.86
C SER A 44 -114.73 1.33 76.94
N THR A 45 -115.24 2.45 77.43
CA THR A 45 -115.24 3.73 76.70
C THR A 45 -113.83 4.14 76.27
N TYR A 46 -112.80 3.75 77.03
CA TYR A 46 -111.41 3.98 76.64
C TYR A 46 -111.06 3.27 75.32
N THR A 47 -111.54 2.03 75.13
CA THR A 47 -111.28 1.24 73.93
C THR A 47 -112.01 1.80 72.71
N THR A 48 -113.20 2.37 72.89
CA THR A 48 -113.97 3.00 71.81
C THR A 48 -113.46 4.38 71.45
N ASP A 49 -113.00 5.16 72.43
CA ASP A 49 -112.71 6.59 72.25
C ASP A 49 -111.25 6.85 71.85
N TYR A 50 -110.31 5.97 72.25
CA TYR A 50 -108.88 6.12 71.95
C TYR A 50 -108.41 5.16 70.86
N LEU A 51 -109.07 5.21 69.70
CA LEU A 51 -108.63 4.46 68.53
C LEU A 51 -107.40 5.12 67.89
N LYS A 52 -106.45 4.29 67.46
CA LYS A 52 -105.24 4.75 66.76
C LYS A 52 -105.63 5.31 65.39
N HIS A 53 -105.81 6.61 65.29
CA HIS A 53 -105.97 7.28 64.00
C HIS A 53 -104.63 7.28 63.25
N GLN A 54 -104.63 6.76 62.01
CA GLN A 54 -103.49 6.92 61.12
C GLN A 54 -103.51 8.35 60.59
N GLY A 55 -102.73 9.24 61.22
CA GLY A 55 -102.52 10.58 60.70
C GLY A 55 -101.84 10.50 59.34
N ALA A 56 -102.40 11.17 58.33
CA ALA A 56 -101.72 11.31 57.05
C ALA A 56 -100.36 11.99 57.27
N MET A 57 -99.31 11.46 56.66
CA MET A 57 -97.98 12.06 56.73
C MET A 57 -98.04 13.47 56.14
N ARG A 58 -97.55 14.45 56.91
CA ARG A 58 -97.43 15.83 56.43
C ARG A 58 -96.40 15.87 55.30
N GLN A 59 -96.77 16.46 54.16
CA GLN A 59 -95.84 16.60 53.04
C GLN A 59 -94.76 17.64 53.37
N PRO A 60 -93.48 17.36 53.08
CA PRO A 60 -92.40 18.29 53.35
C PRO A 60 -92.52 19.54 52.44
N ILE A 61 -92.50 20.74 53.02
CA ILE A 61 -92.37 22.02 52.29
C ILE A 61 -90.88 22.27 52.00
N ARG A 62 -90.23 21.33 51.30
CA ARG A 62 -88.84 21.49 50.89
C ARG A 62 -88.80 21.80 49.40
N PRO A 63 -87.97 22.76 48.96
CA PRO A 63 -87.81 23.04 47.55
C PRO A 63 -87.32 21.77 46.84
N ASP A 64 -87.81 21.56 45.63
CA ASP A 64 -87.47 20.40 44.83
C ASP A 64 -85.95 20.40 44.57
N GLN A 65 -85.30 19.28 44.91
CA GLN A 65 -83.85 19.12 44.75
C GLN A 65 -83.49 18.52 43.38
N THR A 66 -84.40 18.58 42.42
CA THR A 66 -84.13 18.15 41.05
C THR A 66 -83.03 19.02 40.45
N ILE A 67 -81.93 18.37 40.06
CA ILE A 67 -80.86 19.02 39.31
C ILE A 67 -81.42 19.27 37.92
N LEU A 68 -81.79 20.53 37.62
CA LEU A 68 -82.12 20.97 36.27
C LEU A 68 -80.86 20.89 35.41
N GLN A 69 -80.66 19.75 34.76
CA GLN A 69 -79.63 19.61 33.73
C GLN A 69 -80.14 20.21 32.43
N SER A 70 -79.47 21.24 31.93
CA SER A 70 -79.71 21.72 30.58
C SER A 70 -79.34 20.60 29.59
N ARG A 71 -80.19 20.39 28.58
CA ARG A 71 -79.87 19.53 27.42
C ARG A 71 -79.17 20.30 26.31
N ASP A 72 -78.83 21.55 26.59
CA ASP A 72 -78.20 22.44 25.62
C ASP A 72 -76.75 21.99 25.41
N PRO A 73 -76.31 21.80 24.15
CA PRO A 73 -74.93 21.51 23.86
C PRO A 73 -74.00 22.58 24.40
N PHE A 74 -72.82 22.18 24.86
CA PHE A 74 -71.77 23.12 25.24
C PHE A 74 -71.31 23.92 24.02
N ASP A 75 -71.43 25.25 24.07
CA ASP A 75 -70.94 26.13 23.01
C ASP A 75 -69.44 26.39 23.19
N ASP A 76 -68.62 25.57 22.54
CA ASP A 76 -67.15 25.63 22.57
C ASP A 76 -66.57 26.68 21.59
N ARG A 77 -67.39 27.65 21.17
CA ARG A 77 -66.99 28.75 20.29
C ARG A 77 -66.35 29.87 21.10
N THR A 78 -65.02 29.85 21.14
CA THR A 78 -64.24 30.99 21.63
C THR A 78 -64.11 32.04 20.52
N GLY A 79 -63.95 33.32 20.90
CA GLY A 79 -63.68 34.40 19.93
C GLY A 79 -62.49 34.08 19.03
N TYR A 80 -61.46 33.42 19.56
CA TYR A 80 -60.31 32.97 18.75
C TYR A 80 -60.72 32.01 17.62
N ARG A 81 -61.58 31.03 17.91
CA ARG A 81 -62.08 30.07 16.91
C ARG A 81 -62.97 30.71 15.85
N SER A 82 -63.70 31.79 16.18
CA SER A 82 -64.50 32.54 15.20
C SER A 82 -63.67 33.52 14.37
N ASP A 83 -62.64 34.11 14.96
CA ASP A 83 -61.90 35.22 14.36
C ASP A 83 -60.71 34.76 13.53
N TYR A 84 -60.09 33.64 13.91
CA TYR A 84 -58.92 33.07 13.22
C TYR A 84 -59.30 31.82 12.43
N ILE A 85 -60.05 32.03 11.35
CA ILE A 85 -60.43 30.99 10.39
C ILE A 85 -59.48 31.03 9.20
N HIS A 86 -59.21 29.89 8.58
CA HIS A 86 -58.43 29.83 7.35
C HIS A 86 -59.15 30.57 6.22
N HIS A 87 -58.71 31.79 5.92
CA HIS A 87 -59.16 32.53 4.74
C HIS A 87 -58.50 31.93 3.50
N PRO A 88 -59.28 31.48 2.49
CA PRO A 88 -58.69 31.01 1.24
C PRO A 88 -57.87 32.15 0.63
N GLN A 89 -56.60 31.86 0.36
CA GLN A 89 -55.71 32.86 -0.23
C GLN A 89 -56.20 33.19 -1.64
N GLN A 90 -56.31 34.48 -1.95
CA GLN A 90 -56.60 34.92 -3.32
C GLN A 90 -55.54 34.32 -4.27
N GLU A 91 -55.99 33.84 -5.43
CA GLU A 91 -55.07 33.38 -6.45
C GLU A 91 -54.08 34.50 -6.77
N ARG A 92 -52.80 34.15 -6.82
CA ARG A 92 -51.76 35.14 -7.15
C ARG A 92 -52.05 35.65 -8.55
N PHE A 93 -52.24 36.95 -8.68
CA PHE A 93 -52.40 37.58 -9.97
C PHE A 93 -51.17 37.29 -10.84
N GLN A 94 -51.36 36.44 -11.86
CA GLN A 94 -50.34 36.14 -12.85
C GLN A 94 -50.44 37.18 -13.97
N ARG A 95 -49.46 38.08 -14.06
CA ARG A 95 -49.35 38.96 -15.23
C ARG A 95 -49.11 38.10 -16.45
N ALA A 96 -49.91 38.29 -17.51
CA ALA A 96 -49.66 37.68 -18.80
C ALA A 96 -48.23 38.03 -19.24
N ARG A 97 -47.47 37.02 -19.66
CA ARG A 97 -46.10 37.23 -20.14
C ARG A 97 -46.17 38.10 -21.40
N GLU A 98 -45.53 39.26 -21.37
CA GLU A 98 -45.35 40.09 -22.55
C GLU A 98 -44.62 39.28 -23.63
N GLU A 99 -45.16 39.30 -24.85
CA GLU A 99 -44.53 38.65 -25.99
C GLU A 99 -43.26 39.41 -26.35
N TYR A 100 -42.13 38.71 -26.37
CA TYR A 100 -40.84 39.31 -26.66
C TYR A 100 -40.74 39.67 -28.13
N ILE A 101 -40.60 40.96 -28.42
CA ILE A 101 -40.26 41.45 -29.76
C ILE A 101 -38.73 41.44 -29.87
N PRO A 102 -38.13 40.51 -30.64
CA PRO A 102 -36.68 40.50 -30.82
C PRO A 102 -36.23 41.74 -31.59
N ASN A 103 -35.08 42.29 -31.22
CA ASN A 103 -34.42 43.32 -32.01
C ASN A 103 -34.06 42.73 -33.39
N GLN A 104 -34.47 43.39 -34.47
CA GLN A 104 -34.23 42.92 -35.84
C GLN A 104 -32.75 43.03 -36.25
N THR A 105 -31.98 43.90 -35.58
CA THR A 105 -30.55 44.09 -35.83
C THR A 105 -29.73 43.19 -34.92
N ALA A 106 -28.74 42.50 -35.49
CA ALA A 106 -27.77 41.75 -34.71
C ALA A 106 -26.99 42.70 -33.78
N LEU A 107 -26.77 42.26 -32.54
CA LEU A 107 -25.92 42.97 -31.59
C LEU A 107 -24.47 42.93 -32.08
N ASP A 108 -23.88 44.11 -32.27
CA ASP A 108 -22.46 44.25 -32.56
C ASP A 108 -21.64 43.75 -31.37
N SER A 109 -21.18 42.51 -31.45
CA SER A 109 -20.53 41.77 -30.36
C SER A 109 -19.03 42.11 -30.22
N LEU A 110 -18.54 43.10 -30.97
CA LEU A 110 -17.16 43.52 -30.93
C LEU A 110 -16.99 44.64 -29.89
N THR A 111 -16.26 44.32 -28.82
CA THR A 111 -15.78 45.33 -27.88
C THR A 111 -14.72 46.20 -28.54
N THR A 112 -14.56 47.44 -28.05
CA THR A 112 -13.49 48.36 -28.50
C THR A 112 -12.13 47.67 -28.46
N HIS A 113 -11.85 46.93 -27.38
CA HIS A 113 -10.63 46.13 -27.26
C HIS A 113 -10.43 45.11 -28.40
N ARG A 114 -11.47 44.36 -28.79
CA ARG A 114 -11.37 43.38 -29.90
C ARG A 114 -11.18 44.06 -31.26
N ARG A 115 -11.66 45.29 -31.44
CA ARG A 115 -11.46 46.06 -32.67
C ARG A 115 -10.06 46.67 -32.74
N ASP A 116 -9.58 47.19 -31.62
CA ASP A 116 -8.38 48.02 -31.59
C ASP A 116 -7.10 47.18 -31.45
N PHE A 117 -7.15 46.08 -30.68
CA PHE A 117 -6.01 45.22 -30.36
C PHE A 117 -5.95 43.96 -31.23
N THR A 118 -5.94 44.15 -32.54
CA THR A 118 -5.65 43.08 -33.51
C THR A 118 -4.14 42.90 -33.67
N PRO A 119 -3.64 41.68 -33.95
CA PRO A 119 -2.25 41.50 -34.36
C PRO A 119 -1.96 42.39 -35.58
N LYS A 120 -0.87 43.15 -35.51
CA LYS A 120 -0.37 43.95 -36.63
C LYS A 120 0.79 43.19 -37.25
N ASP A 121 0.74 43.01 -38.56
CA ASP A 121 1.91 42.53 -39.29
C ASP A 121 2.96 43.63 -39.30
N VAL A 122 4.11 43.34 -38.69
CA VAL A 122 5.27 44.23 -38.66
C VAL A 122 6.42 43.49 -39.33
N ASP A 123 7.11 44.18 -40.24
CA ASP A 123 8.29 43.61 -40.88
C ASP A 123 9.36 43.28 -39.85
N ARG A 124 9.97 42.10 -39.99
CA ARG A 124 11.07 41.70 -39.12
C ARG A 124 12.25 42.66 -39.32
N THR A 125 12.78 43.18 -38.21
CA THR A 125 13.95 44.06 -38.24
C THR A 125 15.14 43.34 -38.89
N ARG A 126 15.81 44.04 -39.82
CA ARG A 126 17.02 43.53 -40.46
C ARG A 126 18.18 43.57 -39.46
N SER A 127 19.04 42.55 -39.48
CA SER A 127 20.24 42.56 -38.66
C SER A 127 21.24 43.59 -39.21
N MET A 128 21.79 44.42 -38.33
CA MET A 128 22.93 45.30 -38.65
C MET A 128 24.28 44.62 -38.41
N LYS A 129 24.31 43.29 -38.20
CA LYS A 129 25.55 42.56 -38.04
C LYS A 129 26.33 42.59 -39.36
N PRO A 130 27.66 42.79 -39.33
CA PRO A 130 28.46 42.65 -40.53
C PRO A 130 28.32 41.24 -41.09
N ASP A 131 28.42 41.13 -42.41
CA ASP A 131 28.37 39.85 -43.09
C ASP A 131 29.47 38.94 -42.53
N GLN A 132 29.10 37.72 -42.12
CA GLN A 132 30.05 36.73 -41.58
C GLN A 132 30.75 35.94 -42.69
N GLN A 133 30.82 36.50 -43.90
CA GLN A 133 31.72 35.97 -44.92
C GLN A 133 33.14 36.02 -44.37
N GLY A 134 33.71 34.84 -44.14
CA GLY A 134 35.09 34.73 -43.69
C GLY A 134 36.00 35.41 -44.70
N TYR A 135 36.88 36.30 -44.23
CA TYR A 135 37.92 36.88 -45.06
C TYR A 135 38.81 35.76 -45.60
N ARG A 136 38.65 35.42 -46.88
CA ARG A 136 39.45 34.40 -47.57
C ARG A 136 40.24 35.09 -48.68
N SER A 137 41.55 35.20 -48.48
CA SER A 137 42.46 35.57 -49.56
C SER A 137 42.80 34.33 -50.38
N ASN A 138 42.59 34.38 -51.69
CA ASN A 138 43.12 33.39 -52.63
C ASN A 138 44.59 33.66 -52.99
N ALA A 139 45.27 34.52 -52.24
CA ALA A 139 46.67 34.82 -52.44
C ALA A 139 47.51 33.59 -52.03
N PRO A 140 48.48 33.17 -52.86
CA PRO A 140 49.43 32.14 -52.46
C PRO A 140 50.16 32.52 -51.18
N PHE A 141 50.39 31.54 -50.29
CA PHE A 141 51.21 31.73 -49.10
C PHE A 141 52.68 31.82 -49.51
N ASP A 142 53.38 32.88 -49.09
CA ASP A 142 54.82 33.02 -49.28
C ASP A 142 55.55 32.19 -48.21
N ASP A 143 56.05 31.03 -48.63
CA ASP A 143 56.73 30.05 -47.78
C ASP A 143 58.26 30.24 -47.79
N ALA A 144 58.75 31.40 -48.24
CA ALA A 144 60.16 31.76 -48.22
C ALA A 144 60.62 32.11 -46.79
N THR A 145 60.93 31.09 -46.01
CA THR A 145 61.57 31.27 -44.70
C THR A 145 63.07 31.49 -44.84
N THR A 146 63.66 32.26 -43.93
CA THR A 146 65.12 32.50 -43.88
C THR A 146 65.91 31.19 -43.83
N THR A 147 65.40 30.17 -43.14
CA THR A 147 66.05 28.85 -43.11
C THR A 147 66.11 28.20 -44.49
N LYS A 148 65.03 28.28 -45.28
CA LYS A 148 64.97 27.70 -46.63
C LYS A 148 65.87 28.45 -47.61
N THR A 149 66.02 29.76 -47.44
CA THR A 149 66.89 30.58 -48.30
C THR A 149 68.37 30.41 -47.96
N ASP A 150 68.70 30.35 -46.67
CA ASP A 150 70.07 30.46 -46.18
C ASP A 150 70.78 29.10 -46.13
N TYR A 151 70.04 28.02 -45.89
CA TYR A 151 70.59 26.66 -45.70
C TYR A 151 70.26 25.74 -46.88
N LYS A 152 70.74 26.10 -48.07
CA LYS A 152 70.72 25.24 -49.26
C LYS A 152 72.09 24.58 -49.48
N PRO A 153 72.15 23.43 -50.18
CA PRO A 153 73.43 22.86 -50.59
C PRO A 153 74.16 23.86 -51.48
N TRP A 154 75.32 24.32 -51.03
CA TRP A 154 76.20 25.18 -51.81
C TRP A 154 77.13 24.29 -52.65
N GLU A 155 77.32 24.64 -53.92
CA GLU A 155 78.33 23.99 -54.76
C GLU A 155 79.71 24.31 -54.20
N VAL A 156 80.43 23.28 -53.75
CA VAL A 156 81.81 23.40 -53.27
C VAL A 156 82.73 22.87 -54.35
N GLN A 157 83.80 23.61 -54.67
CA GLN A 157 84.81 23.14 -55.60
C GLN A 157 85.51 21.88 -55.06
N PRO A 158 85.78 20.86 -55.89
CA PRO A 158 86.49 19.68 -55.44
C PRO A 158 87.90 20.07 -54.93
N ILE A 159 88.30 19.47 -53.81
CA ILE A 159 89.62 19.69 -53.23
C ILE A 159 90.68 19.27 -54.25
N GLN A 160 91.58 20.19 -54.61
CA GLN A 160 92.73 19.88 -55.44
C GLN A 160 93.72 19.04 -54.63
N THR A 161 93.85 17.76 -54.97
CA THR A 161 94.80 16.84 -54.33
C THR A 161 96.14 16.90 -55.05
N HIS A 162 97.23 16.99 -54.27
CA HIS A 162 98.59 16.94 -54.81
C HIS A 162 98.86 15.57 -55.44
N ARG A 163 99.30 15.54 -56.70
CA ARG A 163 99.76 14.31 -57.34
C ARG A 163 101.27 14.16 -57.08
N PRO A 164 101.76 12.98 -56.64
CA PRO A 164 103.19 12.77 -56.43
C PRO A 164 103.94 12.89 -57.76
N ASP A 165 105.19 13.35 -57.70
CA ASP A 165 106.07 13.43 -58.86
C ASP A 165 106.30 12.04 -59.47
N GLU A 166 106.37 11.97 -60.79
CA GLU A 166 106.68 10.75 -61.52
C GLU A 166 108.13 10.33 -61.28
N TYR A 167 108.34 9.07 -60.88
CA TYR A 167 109.67 8.54 -60.58
C TYR A 167 110.56 8.53 -61.83
N ARG A 168 111.77 9.09 -61.70
CA ARG A 168 112.81 9.07 -62.75
C ARG A 168 113.98 8.19 -62.28
N PRO A 169 114.21 7.01 -62.88
CA PRO A 169 115.34 6.17 -62.51
C PRO A 169 116.67 6.83 -62.87
N ASN A 170 117.72 6.54 -62.10
CA ASN A 170 119.07 7.03 -62.37
C ASN A 170 119.61 6.34 -63.65
N PRO A 171 120.06 7.09 -64.68
CA PRO A 171 120.58 6.50 -65.91
C PRO A 171 121.99 5.89 -65.76
N ALA A 172 122.66 6.07 -64.62
CA ALA A 172 123.97 5.48 -64.39
C ALA A 172 123.87 3.96 -64.17
N GLU A 173 124.71 3.18 -64.87
CA GLU A 173 124.84 1.75 -64.64
C GLU A 173 125.43 1.49 -63.24
N MET A 174 124.78 0.61 -62.49
CA MET A 174 125.26 0.18 -61.18
C MET A 174 126.26 -0.96 -61.35
N ASP A 175 127.44 -0.86 -60.74
CA ASP A 175 128.38 -1.99 -60.69
C ASP A 175 127.80 -3.09 -59.79
N LEU A 176 127.45 -4.23 -60.42
CA LEU A 176 126.88 -5.39 -59.75
C LEU A 176 127.95 -6.39 -59.31
N ASN A 177 129.24 -6.09 -59.50
CA ASN A 177 130.31 -6.99 -59.11
C ASN A 177 130.66 -6.85 -57.62
N THR A 178 130.94 -7.97 -56.97
CA THR A 178 131.29 -8.01 -55.54
C THR A 178 132.75 -8.39 -55.37
N MET A 179 133.38 -7.96 -54.27
CA MET A 179 134.78 -8.32 -53.97
C MET A 179 135.01 -9.84 -54.00
N TYR A 180 134.02 -10.63 -53.60
CA TYR A 180 134.10 -12.09 -53.59
C TYR A 180 134.31 -12.64 -55.01
N ASN A 181 133.49 -12.19 -55.96
CA ASN A 181 133.55 -12.63 -57.36
C ASN A 181 134.88 -12.22 -58.02
N SER A 182 135.47 -11.09 -57.62
CA SER A 182 136.78 -10.66 -58.13
C SER A 182 137.96 -11.41 -57.49
N GLU A 183 137.88 -11.76 -56.20
CA GLU A 183 139.03 -12.27 -55.44
C GLU A 183 139.15 -13.80 -55.47
N PHE A 184 138.03 -14.53 -55.52
CA PHE A 184 138.02 -16.00 -55.47
C PHE A 184 137.75 -16.63 -56.85
N THR A 185 138.73 -16.52 -57.74
CA THR A 185 138.74 -17.25 -59.01
C THR A 185 139.47 -18.59 -58.90
N LEU A 186 139.07 -19.57 -59.72
CA LEU A 186 139.69 -20.90 -59.72
C LEU A 186 141.16 -20.79 -60.16
N LYS A 187 142.10 -21.18 -59.29
CA LYS A 187 143.54 -21.24 -59.61
C LYS A 187 143.89 -22.61 -60.19
N PRO A 188 144.77 -22.70 -61.22
CA PRO A 188 145.19 -23.99 -61.76
C PRO A 188 146.03 -24.77 -60.75
N LEU A 189 145.69 -26.03 -60.48
CA LEU A 189 146.50 -26.91 -59.64
C LEU A 189 147.59 -27.59 -60.48
N THR A 190 148.84 -27.58 -60.00
CA THR A 190 149.92 -28.38 -60.56
C THR A 190 149.97 -29.76 -59.88
N LYS A 191 150.07 -30.83 -60.66
CA LYS A 191 150.19 -32.20 -60.12
C LYS A 191 151.62 -32.46 -59.67
N VAL A 192 151.82 -32.86 -58.41
CA VAL A 192 153.11 -33.35 -57.91
C VAL A 192 153.18 -34.87 -58.14
N THR A 193 154.28 -35.36 -58.70
CA THR A 193 154.50 -36.80 -58.94
C THR A 193 155.16 -37.47 -57.73
N ALA A 194 154.76 -38.70 -57.40
CA ALA A 194 155.39 -39.47 -56.34
C ALA A 194 156.85 -39.85 -56.69
N ILE A 195 157.76 -39.72 -55.73
CA ILE A 195 159.16 -40.14 -55.85
C ILE A 195 159.25 -41.63 -55.45
N ARG A 196 159.64 -42.51 -56.38
CA ARG A 196 159.89 -43.94 -56.08
C ARG A 196 161.34 -44.10 -55.59
N PRO A 197 161.60 -44.61 -54.37
CA PRO A 197 162.95 -44.94 -53.92
C PRO A 197 163.55 -46.03 -54.81
N THR A 198 164.83 -45.91 -55.15
CA THR A 198 165.50 -46.90 -56.00
C THR A 198 165.76 -48.20 -55.24
N GLU A 199 165.33 -49.32 -55.80
CA GLU A 199 165.68 -50.67 -55.34
C GLU A 199 167.19 -50.89 -55.53
N ARG A 200 167.88 -51.46 -54.51
CA ARG A 200 169.26 -51.92 -54.68
C ARG A 200 169.22 -53.17 -55.56
N PRO A 201 169.95 -53.25 -56.69
CA PRO A 201 170.05 -54.51 -57.39
C PRO A 201 170.69 -55.54 -56.44
N GLY A 202 169.93 -56.57 -56.14
CA GLY A 202 170.44 -57.80 -55.55
C GLY A 202 171.52 -58.35 -56.47
N VAL A 203 172.57 -58.89 -55.86
CA VAL A 203 173.67 -59.55 -56.57
C VAL A 203 173.08 -60.74 -57.31
N ASP A 204 172.86 -60.61 -58.62
CA ASP A 204 172.57 -61.74 -59.51
C ASP A 204 173.87 -62.50 -59.77
N ALA A 205 174.45 -63.02 -58.68
CA ALA A 205 175.35 -64.15 -58.71
C ALA A 205 174.50 -65.32 -59.20
N LYS A 206 174.58 -65.60 -60.50
CA LYS A 206 174.23 -66.93 -60.97
C LYS A 206 175.14 -67.90 -60.26
N PHE A 207 174.50 -68.74 -59.47
CA PHE A 207 175.07 -69.89 -58.80
C PHE A 207 175.58 -70.85 -59.87
N ASP A 208 176.80 -70.60 -60.35
CA ASP A 208 177.43 -71.45 -61.35
C ASP A 208 178.26 -72.50 -60.62
N GLY A 209 177.56 -73.56 -60.21
CA GLY A 209 178.18 -74.78 -59.78
C GLY A 209 178.96 -75.44 -60.92
N ASN A 210 180.26 -75.63 -60.71
CA ASN A 210 181.17 -76.56 -61.41
C ASN A 210 181.67 -76.15 -62.81
N THR A 211 182.81 -76.61 -63.35
CA THR A 211 184.15 -77.06 -62.88
C THR A 211 185.03 -77.16 -64.16
N THR A 212 186.35 -77.10 -63.99
CA THR A 212 187.49 -77.55 -64.83
C THR A 212 187.20 -78.41 -66.08
N TYR A 213 187.80 -78.11 -67.24
CA TYR A 213 188.58 -79.02 -68.12
C TYR A 213 189.05 -78.30 -69.42
N LEU A 214 190.39 -78.07 -69.49
CA LEU A 214 191.31 -77.55 -70.53
C LEU A 214 190.98 -76.24 -71.28
#